data_AF-A0A0F2RNG9-F1
#
_entry.id   AF-A0A0F2RNG9-F1
#
_cell.length_a   1.000
_cell.length_b   1.000
_cell.length_c   1.000
_cell.angle_alpha   90.00
_cell.angle_beta   90.00
_cell.angle_gamma   90.00
#
_symmetry.space_group_name_H-M   'P 1'
#
loop_
_entity.id
_entity.type
_entity.pdbx_description
1 polymer ?
#
loop_
_entity_poly.entity_id
_entity_poly.type
_entity_poly.pdbx_seq_one_letter_code
_entity_poly.pdbx_strand_id
1 'polypeptide(L)'
;MLRICLLIGLGLVPLSVAAEGFGGLIRVIDGDTFDVGETRVRLHGIDAPELGQICTNPDGETWDCGTWVAEEVRARIEGREARCEAVDTDRYDRTVARCEVVGQDLGRMLVADGLALAYRKYSMAYDLDEKAAVIAGRGLHEVLMARPEDHRRMVREERAAAASANAPAARAGCNIKGNRSGSDRRIYHMPGQADYDATVITEAKGERWFCSEAEARAAGWRRAKR
;
A
#
# COMPACT_ATOMS: atom_id res chain seq x y z
N MET A 1 -65.92 0.02 -34.48
CA MET A 1 -65.45 -0.24 -33.09
C MET A 1 -63.98 -0.64 -33.16
N LEU A 2 -63.06 0.32 -33.04
CA LEU A 2 -61.62 0.06 -33.15
C LEU A 2 -60.98 0.24 -31.77
N ARG A 3 -60.60 -0.88 -31.15
CA ARG A 3 -59.97 -0.94 -29.82
C ARG A 3 -58.47 -0.61 -29.97
N ILE A 4 -58.04 0.52 -29.41
CA ILE A 4 -56.64 0.88 -29.26
C ILE A 4 -56.14 0.21 -27.97
N CYS A 5 -55.29 -0.81 -28.10
CA CYS A 5 -54.59 -1.41 -26.96
C CYS A 5 -53.31 -0.60 -26.68
N LEU A 6 -53.31 0.21 -25.63
CA LEU A 6 -52.10 0.83 -25.08
C LEU A 6 -51.30 -0.25 -24.34
N LEU A 7 -50.17 -0.68 -24.92
CA LEU A 7 -49.14 -1.45 -24.22
C LEU A 7 -48.24 -0.47 -23.45
N ILE A 8 -48.46 -0.35 -22.14
CA ILE A 8 -47.57 0.37 -21.23
C ILE A 8 -46.36 -0.54 -20.98
N GLY A 9 -45.26 -0.27 -21.69
CA GLY A 9 -43.98 -0.91 -21.44
C GLY A 9 -43.39 -0.38 -20.13
N LEU A 10 -43.46 -1.19 -19.06
CA LEU A 10 -42.83 -0.90 -17.78
C LEU A 10 -41.31 -1.10 -17.93
N GLY A 11 -40.58 -0.04 -18.29
CA GLY A 11 -39.13 -0.07 -18.39
C GLY A 11 -38.50 -0.25 -17.00
N LEU A 12 -37.81 -1.37 -16.79
CA LEU A 12 -36.96 -1.58 -15.63
C LEU A 12 -35.77 -0.61 -15.73
N VAL A 13 -35.78 0.45 -14.92
CA VAL A 13 -34.62 1.35 -14.79
C VAL A 13 -33.64 0.71 -13.80
N PRO A 14 -32.39 0.40 -14.20
CA PRO A 14 -31.40 -0.08 -13.26
C PRO A 14 -31.06 1.04 -12.27
N LEU A 15 -31.29 0.80 -10.99
CA LEU A 15 -30.81 1.64 -9.89
C LEU A 15 -29.30 1.43 -9.79
N SER A 16 -28.51 2.41 -10.21
CA SER A 16 -27.09 2.46 -9.89
C SER A 16 -26.94 2.63 -8.38
N VAL A 17 -26.46 1.61 -7.69
CA VAL A 17 -25.96 1.74 -6.33
C VAL A 17 -24.71 2.61 -6.42
N ALA A 18 -24.81 3.87 -6.00
CA ALA A 18 -23.64 4.72 -5.86
C ALA A 18 -22.72 4.07 -4.81
N ALA A 19 -21.43 3.95 -5.12
CA ALA A 19 -20.44 3.58 -4.13
C ALA A 19 -20.57 4.53 -2.93
N GLU A 20 -20.54 4.00 -1.70
CA GLU A 20 -20.61 4.83 -0.50
C GLU A 20 -19.38 5.75 -0.46
N GLY A 21 -19.56 6.98 -0.93
CA GLY A 21 -18.58 8.03 -0.81
C GLY A 21 -18.43 8.44 0.65
N PHE A 22 -17.20 8.67 1.09
CA PHE A 22 -16.89 9.25 2.40
C PHE A 22 -16.09 10.54 2.20
N GLY A 23 -16.01 11.37 3.23
CA GLY A 23 -15.29 12.65 3.11
C GLY A 23 -14.90 13.21 4.46
N GLY A 24 -14.05 14.22 4.42
CA GLY A 24 -13.54 14.88 5.60
C GLY A 24 -12.29 15.71 5.32
N LEU A 25 -11.75 16.32 6.37
CA LEU A 25 -10.50 17.05 6.30
C LEU A 25 -9.34 16.09 6.03
N ILE A 26 -8.44 16.50 5.16
CA ILE A 26 -7.22 15.77 4.83
C ILE A 26 -6.14 16.10 5.86
N ARG A 27 -5.50 15.05 6.38
CA ARG A 27 -4.19 15.11 7.00
C ARG A 27 -3.23 14.22 6.21
N VAL A 28 -2.15 14.81 5.72
CA VAL A 28 -1.18 14.10 4.87
C VAL A 28 -0.17 13.33 5.71
N ILE A 29 -0.07 12.03 5.45
CA ILE A 29 0.87 11.13 6.11
C ILE A 29 2.17 11.06 5.33
N ASP A 30 2.06 10.74 4.04
CA ASP A 30 3.14 10.68 3.06
C ASP A 30 2.59 11.02 1.66
N GLY A 31 3.33 10.72 0.59
CA GLY A 31 2.99 11.15 -0.77
C GLY A 31 1.77 10.48 -1.40
N ASP A 32 1.32 9.31 -0.92
CA ASP A 32 0.12 8.62 -1.43
C ASP A 32 -0.86 8.15 -0.34
N THR A 33 -0.55 8.42 0.94
CA THR A 33 -1.35 8.03 2.09
C THR A 33 -1.84 9.24 2.91
N PHE A 34 -3.13 9.25 3.24
CA PHE A 34 -3.85 10.36 3.87
C PHE A 34 -4.77 9.85 4.97
N ASP A 35 -5.00 10.64 6.02
CA ASP A 35 -6.22 10.51 6.83
C ASP A 35 -7.28 11.45 6.22
N VAL A 36 -8.46 10.92 5.91
CA VAL A 36 -9.64 11.69 5.45
C VAL A 36 -10.73 11.53 6.50
N GLY A 37 -10.91 12.55 7.33
CA GLY A 37 -11.66 12.41 8.57
C GLY A 37 -11.01 11.34 9.46
N GLU A 38 -11.74 10.29 9.81
CA GLU A 38 -11.22 9.17 10.62
C GLU A 38 -10.65 8.02 9.80
N THR A 39 -10.69 8.10 8.46
CA THR A 39 -10.33 6.98 7.58
C THR A 39 -8.92 7.14 7.03
N ARG A 40 -8.05 6.15 7.27
CA ARG A 40 -6.74 6.03 6.61
C ARG A 40 -6.93 5.55 5.17
N VAL A 41 -6.59 6.42 4.23
CA VAL A 41 -6.70 6.22 2.79
C VAL A 41 -5.33 6.05 2.16
N ARG A 42 -5.21 5.08 1.25
CA ARG A 42 -4.16 5.04 0.23
C ARG A 42 -4.78 5.34 -1.12
N LEU A 43 -4.18 6.27 -1.88
CA LEU A 43 -4.71 6.61 -3.19
C LEU A 43 -4.59 5.45 -4.18
N HIS A 44 -5.70 5.18 -4.87
CA HIS A 44 -5.78 4.13 -5.86
C HIS A 44 -5.04 4.52 -7.14
N GLY A 45 -4.14 3.66 -7.62
CA GLY A 45 -3.56 3.78 -8.96
C GLY A 45 -2.37 4.72 -9.10
N ILE A 46 -1.84 5.24 -7.99
CA ILE A 46 -0.57 5.98 -7.94
C ILE A 46 0.41 5.31 -6.98
N ASP A 47 1.68 5.67 -7.07
CA ASP A 47 2.72 5.23 -6.14
C ASP A 47 3.71 6.37 -5.90
N ALA A 48 3.75 6.88 -4.67
CA ALA A 48 4.67 7.94 -4.28
C ALA A 48 5.92 7.37 -3.61
N PRO A 49 7.05 8.09 -3.60
CA PRO A 49 8.24 7.67 -2.85
C PRO A 49 7.94 7.56 -1.35
N GLU A 50 8.52 6.54 -0.70
CA GLU A 50 8.38 6.36 0.74
C GLU A 50 9.14 7.45 1.49
N LEU A 51 8.69 7.84 2.69
CA LEU A 51 9.46 8.74 3.55
C LEU A 51 10.87 8.19 3.80
N GLY A 52 11.90 9.01 3.60
CA GLY A 52 13.31 8.60 3.69
C GLY A 52 13.86 7.99 2.40
N GLN A 53 13.07 7.84 1.34
CA GLN A 53 13.55 7.36 0.06
C GLN A 53 14.44 8.43 -0.60
N ILE A 54 15.65 8.01 -0.97
CA ILE A 54 16.66 8.88 -1.57
C ILE A 54 16.49 8.94 -3.10
N CYS A 55 16.54 10.15 -3.64
CA CYS A 55 16.68 10.44 -5.07
C CYS A 55 18.07 11.04 -5.36
N THR A 56 18.47 11.01 -6.63
CA THR A 56 19.76 11.56 -7.08
C THR A 56 19.55 12.47 -8.28
N ASN A 57 20.10 13.68 -8.21
CA ASN A 57 20.06 14.67 -9.28
C ASN A 57 20.99 14.23 -10.41
N PRO A 58 20.82 14.76 -11.63
CA PRO A 58 21.75 14.50 -12.73
C PRO A 58 23.22 14.84 -12.42
N ASP A 59 23.47 15.76 -11.49
CA ASP A 59 24.81 16.15 -11.01
C ASP A 59 25.38 15.24 -9.91
N GLY A 60 24.59 14.28 -9.43
CA GLY A 60 24.98 13.31 -8.40
C GLY A 60 24.62 13.70 -6.97
N GLU A 61 24.05 14.88 -6.73
CA GLU A 61 23.55 15.24 -5.40
C GLU A 61 22.38 14.33 -4.99
N THR A 62 22.34 13.92 -3.71
CA THR A 62 21.28 13.06 -3.18
C THR A 62 20.45 13.78 -2.11
N TRP A 63 19.14 13.58 -2.12
CA TRP A 63 18.25 14.07 -1.06
C TRP A 63 17.09 13.10 -0.80
N ASP A 64 16.42 13.30 0.33
CA ASP A 64 15.20 12.59 0.71
C ASP A 64 14.01 13.13 -0.09
N CYS A 65 13.78 12.54 -1.26
CA CYS A 65 12.67 12.94 -2.12
C CYS A 65 11.31 12.47 -1.58
N GLY A 66 11.26 11.42 -0.74
CA GLY A 66 10.02 11.01 -0.09
C GLY A 66 9.49 12.04 0.89
N THR A 67 10.37 12.59 1.72
CA THR A 67 10.01 13.69 2.62
C THR A 67 9.65 14.95 1.84
N TRP A 68 10.43 15.30 0.81
CA TRP A 68 10.11 16.44 -0.07
C TRP A 68 8.73 16.29 -0.72
N VAL A 69 8.40 15.13 -1.31
CA VAL A 69 7.06 14.87 -1.87
C VAL A 69 5.98 15.05 -0.81
N ALA A 70 6.15 14.48 0.39
CA ALA A 70 5.15 14.61 1.45
C ALA A 70 4.92 16.08 1.87
N GLU A 71 5.97 16.90 1.87
CA GLU A 71 5.88 18.35 2.14
C GLU A 71 5.18 19.11 1.01
N GLU A 72 5.52 18.82 -0.24
CA GLU A 72 4.85 19.37 -1.43
C GLU A 72 3.34 19.05 -1.41
N VAL A 73 2.99 17.81 -1.08
CA VAL A 73 1.58 17.39 -0.97
C VAL A 73 0.90 18.11 0.19
N ARG A 74 1.51 18.18 1.38
CA ARG A 74 0.99 18.97 2.53
C ARG A 74 0.70 20.40 2.16
N ALA A 75 1.63 21.08 1.50
CA ALA A 75 1.48 22.47 1.10
C ALA A 75 0.26 22.70 0.19
N ARG A 76 -0.13 21.69 -0.60
CA ARG A 76 -1.27 21.77 -1.53
C ARG A 76 -2.60 21.49 -0.84
N ILE A 77 -2.67 20.45 0.01
CA ILE A 77 -3.95 19.86 0.41
C ILE A 77 -4.18 19.69 1.92
N GLU A 78 -3.19 19.96 2.78
CA GLU A 78 -3.38 19.81 4.23
C GLU A 78 -4.57 20.64 4.72
N GLY A 79 -5.45 20.02 5.50
CA GLY A 79 -6.65 20.63 6.03
C GLY A 79 -7.73 20.99 4.99
N ARG A 80 -7.58 20.59 3.72
CA ARG A 80 -8.64 20.71 2.70
C ARG A 80 -9.66 19.59 2.89
N GLU A 81 -10.88 19.83 2.43
CA GLU A 81 -11.93 18.82 2.41
C GLU A 81 -11.79 17.92 1.16
N ALA A 82 -11.80 16.61 1.39
CA ALA A 82 -11.83 15.59 0.36
C ALA A 82 -13.15 14.84 0.34
N ARG A 83 -13.54 14.39 -0.86
CA ARG A 83 -14.55 13.34 -1.05
C ARG A 83 -13.89 12.15 -1.73
N CYS A 84 -14.08 10.96 -1.18
CA CYS A 84 -13.42 9.76 -1.63
C CYS A 84 -14.42 8.65 -1.91
N GLU A 85 -14.12 7.84 -2.92
CA GLU A 85 -14.84 6.62 -3.26
C GLU A 85 -13.93 5.42 -3.02
N ALA A 86 -14.35 4.52 -2.12
CA ALA A 86 -13.61 3.30 -1.83
C ALA A 86 -13.58 2.38 -3.06
N VAL A 87 -12.39 1.84 -3.35
CA VAL A 87 -12.15 0.90 -4.46
C VAL A 87 -11.82 -0.49 -3.93
N ASP A 88 -11.01 -0.56 -2.87
CA ASP A 88 -10.55 -1.82 -2.27
C ASP A 88 -10.09 -1.59 -0.81
N THR A 89 -9.66 -2.66 -0.13
CA THR A 89 -8.98 -2.61 1.15
C THR A 89 -7.65 -3.34 1.04
N ASP A 90 -6.54 -2.66 1.41
CA ASP A 90 -5.22 -3.28 1.28
C ASP A 90 -4.92 -4.28 2.42
N ARG A 91 -3.81 -5.01 2.27
CA ARG A 91 -3.35 -6.02 3.26
C ARG A 91 -3.04 -5.46 4.66
N TYR A 92 -2.98 -4.14 4.81
CA TYR A 92 -2.73 -3.43 6.06
C TYR A 92 -4.01 -2.82 6.62
N ASP A 93 -5.17 -3.19 6.08
CA ASP A 93 -6.49 -2.71 6.48
C ASP A 93 -6.70 -1.21 6.20
N ARG A 94 -5.94 -0.65 5.24
CA ARG A 94 -6.17 0.71 4.75
C ARG A 94 -7.21 0.69 3.65
N THR A 95 -8.06 1.71 3.63
CA THR A 95 -9.00 1.92 2.52
C THR A 95 -8.21 2.38 1.30
N VAL A 96 -8.33 1.67 0.18
CA VAL A 96 -7.79 2.10 -1.11
C VAL A 96 -8.90 2.86 -1.83
N ALA A 97 -8.70 4.14 -2.12
CA ALA A 97 -9.76 5.00 -2.64
C ALA A 97 -9.28 5.96 -3.74
N ARG A 98 -10.21 6.44 -4.55
CA ARG A 98 -10.02 7.63 -5.38
C ARG A 98 -10.60 8.82 -4.61
N CYS A 99 -9.90 9.95 -4.61
CA CYS A 99 -10.35 11.13 -3.88
C CYS A 99 -10.34 12.37 -4.77
N GLU A 100 -11.33 13.23 -4.55
CA GLU A 100 -11.42 14.58 -5.09
C GLU A 100 -11.14 15.60 -4.00
N VAL A 101 -10.35 16.63 -4.35
CA VAL A 101 -10.04 17.76 -3.47
C VAL A 101 -10.28 19.05 -4.25
N VAL A 102 -11.14 19.94 -3.74
CA VAL A 102 -11.58 21.16 -4.46
C VAL A 102 -12.09 20.86 -5.89
N GLY A 103 -12.78 19.72 -6.07
CA GLY A 103 -13.33 19.29 -7.36
C GLY A 103 -12.32 18.78 -8.38
N GLN A 104 -11.08 18.49 -7.96
CA GLN A 104 -10.04 17.90 -8.80
C GLN A 104 -9.68 16.50 -8.31
N ASP A 105 -9.45 15.57 -9.24
CA ASP A 105 -8.92 14.23 -8.94
C ASP A 105 -7.51 14.38 -8.34
N LEU A 106 -7.37 13.99 -7.07
CA LEU A 106 -6.14 14.12 -6.32
C LEU A 106 -5.02 13.26 -6.90
N GLY A 107 -5.31 12.03 -7.32
CA GLY A 107 -4.33 11.13 -7.93
C GLY A 107 -3.80 11.70 -9.24
N ARG A 108 -4.69 12.25 -10.08
CA ARG A 108 -4.30 12.95 -11.31
C ARG A 108 -3.40 14.14 -11.02
N MET A 109 -3.79 15.00 -10.08
CA MET A 109 -3.01 16.19 -9.71
C MET A 109 -1.58 15.82 -9.32
N LEU A 110 -1.42 14.81 -8.44
CA LEU A 110 -0.10 14.38 -7.97
C LEU A 110 0.76 13.78 -9.09
N VAL A 111 0.18 12.96 -9.96
CA VAL A 111 0.92 12.36 -11.09
C VAL A 111 1.28 13.41 -12.14
N ALA A 112 0.36 14.31 -12.48
CA ALA A 112 0.59 15.36 -13.47
C ALA A 112 1.66 16.36 -13.01
N ASP A 113 1.78 16.60 -11.71
CA ASP A 113 2.82 17.46 -11.11
C ASP A 113 4.14 16.71 -10.87
N GLY A 114 4.23 15.42 -11.19
CA GLY A 114 5.45 14.61 -11.01
C GLY A 114 5.77 14.30 -9.54
N LEU A 115 4.77 14.30 -8.66
CA LEU A 115 4.91 13.97 -7.23
C LEU A 115 4.68 12.48 -6.94
N ALA A 116 4.07 11.75 -7.86
CA ALA A 116 3.85 10.31 -7.78
C ALA A 116 3.93 9.66 -9.15
N LEU A 117 4.21 8.37 -9.19
CA LEU A 117 4.23 7.57 -10.41
C LEU A 117 2.86 6.94 -10.68
N ALA A 118 2.50 6.75 -11.95
CA ALA A 118 1.28 6.02 -12.30
C ALA A 118 1.46 4.51 -12.03
N TYR A 119 0.64 3.96 -11.14
CA TYR A 119 0.76 2.57 -10.70
C TYR A 119 -0.06 1.61 -11.58
N ARG A 120 0.48 1.36 -12.78
CA ARG A 120 -0.14 0.57 -13.87
C ARG A 120 -0.58 -0.84 -13.50
N LYS A 121 0.00 -1.42 -12.45
CA LYS A 121 -0.41 -2.73 -11.91
C LYS A 121 -1.86 -2.74 -11.42
N TYR A 122 -2.35 -1.61 -10.92
CA TYR A 122 -3.70 -1.47 -10.36
C TYR A 122 -4.62 -0.59 -11.23
N SER A 123 -4.08 0.37 -11.98
CA SER A 123 -4.89 1.29 -12.77
C SER A 123 -4.11 1.90 -13.94
N MET A 124 -4.77 2.04 -15.08
CA MET A 124 -4.26 2.82 -16.22
C MET A 124 -4.74 4.27 -16.22
N ALA A 125 -5.51 4.70 -15.21
CA ALA A 125 -6.19 5.99 -15.18
C ALA A 125 -5.26 7.21 -15.32
N TYR A 126 -4.00 7.09 -14.86
CA TYR A 126 -3.03 8.18 -14.81
C TYR A 126 -1.82 7.96 -15.74
N ASP A 127 -1.85 6.95 -16.62
CA ASP A 127 -0.71 6.63 -17.50
C ASP A 127 -0.35 7.78 -18.46
N LEU A 128 -1.37 8.45 -19.02
CA LEU A 128 -1.15 9.59 -19.91
C LEU A 128 -0.72 10.84 -19.15
N ASP A 129 -1.21 11.03 -17.92
CA ASP A 129 -0.81 12.13 -17.05
C ASP A 129 0.70 12.02 -16.71
N GLU A 130 1.18 10.82 -16.35
CA GLU A 130 2.60 10.60 -16.08
C GLU A 130 3.46 10.78 -17.33
N LYS A 131 3.02 10.27 -18.49
CA LYS A 131 3.75 10.49 -19.75
C LYS A 131 3.90 11.98 -20.08
N ALA A 132 2.86 12.77 -19.84
CA ALA A 132 2.93 14.22 -20.01
C ALA A 132 3.91 14.85 -19.00
N ALA A 133 3.88 14.42 -17.73
CA ALA A 133 4.80 14.90 -16.70
C ALA A 133 6.27 14.55 -16.99
N VAL A 134 6.54 13.36 -17.55
CA VAL A 134 7.87 12.94 -18.02
C VAL A 134 8.37 13.82 -19.15
N ILE A 135 7.56 14.05 -20.19
CA ILE A 135 7.93 14.92 -21.31
C ILE A 135 8.20 16.35 -20.83
N ALA A 136 7.43 16.82 -19.85
CA ALA A 136 7.57 18.15 -19.28
C ALA A 136 8.71 18.28 -18.24
N GLY A 137 9.39 17.18 -17.88
CA GLY A 137 10.41 17.18 -16.83
C GLY A 137 9.86 17.71 -15.51
N ARG A 138 8.80 17.11 -14.97
CA ARG A 138 8.20 17.56 -13.71
C ARG A 138 8.64 16.71 -12.53
N GLY A 139 9.08 17.37 -11.46
CA GLY A 139 9.29 16.77 -10.15
C GLY A 139 10.21 15.55 -10.20
N LEU A 140 9.71 14.40 -9.78
CA LEU A 140 10.46 13.14 -9.74
C LEU A 140 10.93 12.64 -11.11
N HIS A 141 10.43 13.19 -12.22
CA HIS A 141 10.84 12.80 -13.56
C HIS A 141 12.15 13.45 -14.03
N GLU A 142 12.71 14.39 -13.27
CA GLU A 142 14.01 15.01 -13.56
C GLU A 142 15.16 14.32 -12.83
N VAL A 143 14.87 13.30 -12.02
CA VAL A 143 15.80 12.75 -11.04
C VAL A 143 15.92 11.24 -11.17
N LEU A 144 17.06 10.70 -10.78
CA LEU A 144 17.29 9.27 -10.70
C LEU A 144 16.71 8.75 -9.39
N MET A 145 15.76 7.82 -9.50
CA MET A 145 15.07 7.24 -8.36
C MET A 145 14.70 5.78 -8.63
N ALA A 146 14.91 4.90 -7.64
CA ALA A 146 14.29 3.59 -7.68
C ALA A 146 12.76 3.72 -7.60
N ARG A 147 12.01 2.95 -8.39
CA ARG A 147 10.53 2.98 -8.26
C ARG A 147 10.12 2.64 -6.83
N PRO A 148 9.07 3.27 -6.26
CA PRO A 148 8.74 3.05 -4.84
C PRO A 148 8.42 1.58 -4.50
N GLU A 149 7.77 0.81 -5.38
CA GLU A 149 7.63 -0.65 -5.22
C GLU A 149 8.98 -1.40 -5.13
N ASP A 150 9.96 -1.01 -5.94
CA ASP A 150 11.30 -1.59 -5.91
C ASP A 150 12.05 -1.19 -4.64
N HIS A 151 11.98 0.08 -4.25
CA HIS A 151 12.54 0.57 -2.99
C HIS A 151 12.00 -0.21 -1.79
N ARG A 152 10.68 -0.33 -1.67
CA ARG A 152 10.04 -1.13 -0.62
C ARG A 152 10.47 -2.59 -0.64
N ARG A 153 10.76 -3.18 -1.82
CA ARG A 153 11.26 -4.55 -1.93
C ARG A 153 12.68 -4.66 -1.39
N MET A 154 13.59 -3.78 -1.83
CA MET A 154 14.99 -3.76 -1.37
C MET A 154 15.08 -3.57 0.14
N VAL A 155 14.35 -2.60 0.70
CA VAL A 155 14.33 -2.37 2.16
C VAL A 155 13.82 -3.60 2.94
N ARG A 156 12.83 -4.33 2.41
CA ARG A 156 12.37 -5.58 3.03
C ARG A 156 13.43 -6.68 2.99
N GLU A 157 14.11 -6.83 1.86
CA GLU A 157 15.17 -7.83 1.67
C GLU A 157 16.37 -7.54 2.58
N GLU A 158 16.83 -6.29 2.64
CA GLU A 158 17.89 -5.85 3.54
C GLU A 158 17.54 -6.10 5.01
N ARG A 159 16.31 -5.73 5.42
CA ARG A 159 15.83 -6.00 6.79
C ARG A 159 15.75 -7.50 7.07
N ALA A 160 15.32 -8.32 6.11
CA ALA A 160 15.27 -9.76 6.27
C ALA A 160 16.67 -10.38 6.39
N ALA A 161 17.64 -9.90 5.60
CA ALA A 161 19.04 -10.32 5.66
C ALA A 161 19.67 -9.94 7.02
N ALA A 162 19.47 -8.69 7.47
CA ALA A 162 19.96 -8.21 8.76
C ALA A 162 19.33 -8.96 9.94
N ALA A 163 18.03 -9.28 9.86
CA ALA A 163 17.36 -10.10 10.86
C ALA A 163 17.93 -11.52 10.89
N SER A 164 18.16 -12.13 9.71
CA SER A 164 18.73 -13.48 9.60
C SER A 164 20.14 -13.57 10.18
N ALA A 165 20.97 -12.53 9.96
CA ALA A 165 22.34 -12.47 10.48
C ALA A 165 22.41 -12.42 12.02
N ASN A 166 21.39 -11.85 12.67
CA ASN A 166 21.32 -11.69 14.13
C ASN A 166 20.35 -12.68 14.79
N ALA A 167 19.80 -13.64 14.03
CA ALA A 167 18.81 -14.57 14.54
C ALA A 167 19.46 -15.59 15.50
N PRO A 168 18.84 -15.88 16.65
CA PRO A 168 19.30 -16.95 17.52
C PRO A 168 19.21 -18.28 16.78
N ALA A 169 20.33 -19.02 16.78
CA ALA A 169 20.39 -20.34 16.19
C ALA A 169 19.35 -21.27 16.84
N ALA A 170 18.75 -22.15 16.03
CA ALA A 170 17.93 -23.24 16.54
C ALA A 170 18.76 -24.06 17.54
N ARG A 171 18.21 -24.29 18.73
CA ARG A 171 18.80 -25.25 19.67
C ARG A 171 18.70 -26.65 19.07
N ALA A 172 19.66 -27.53 19.37
CA ALA A 172 19.66 -28.90 18.86
C ALA A 172 18.31 -29.59 19.15
N GLY A 173 17.60 -30.00 18.08
CA GLY A 173 16.27 -30.63 18.16
C GLY A 173 15.07 -29.67 18.20
N CYS A 174 15.28 -28.35 18.28
CA CYS A 174 14.22 -27.34 18.29
C CYS A 174 14.24 -26.49 17.02
N ASN A 175 13.84 -27.13 15.91
CA ASN A 175 13.91 -26.58 14.56
C ASN A 175 12.52 -26.22 14.00
N ILE A 176 11.50 -26.03 14.84
CA ILE A 176 10.20 -25.54 14.37
C ILE A 176 10.12 -24.04 14.63
N LYS A 177 10.00 -23.24 13.58
CA LYS A 177 10.05 -21.78 13.65
C LYS A 177 8.65 -21.21 13.93
N GLY A 178 8.41 -20.65 15.11
CA GLY A 178 7.20 -19.91 15.45
C GLY A 178 7.36 -18.40 15.25
N ASN A 179 6.79 -17.84 14.18
CA ASN A 179 6.72 -16.40 13.89
C ASN A 179 5.31 -15.77 14.04
N ARG A 180 5.28 -14.46 14.29
CA ARG A 180 4.05 -13.68 14.50
C ARG A 180 3.89 -12.65 13.38
N SER A 181 2.68 -12.51 12.85
CA SER A 181 2.36 -11.48 11.86
C SER A 181 1.10 -10.70 12.26
N GLY A 182 1.17 -9.37 12.26
CA GLY A 182 0.05 -8.51 12.64
C GLY A 182 -0.42 -8.72 14.08
N SER A 183 -1.65 -8.26 14.39
CA SER A 183 -2.16 -8.13 15.75
C SER A 183 -2.45 -9.44 16.49
N ASP A 184 -2.57 -10.61 15.84
CA ASP A 184 -2.68 -11.89 16.60
C ASP A 184 -2.43 -13.20 15.82
N ARG A 185 -1.81 -13.16 14.65
CA ARG A 185 -1.58 -14.39 13.87
C ARG A 185 -0.28 -15.06 14.29
N ARG A 186 -0.38 -16.10 15.13
CA ARG A 186 0.73 -16.97 15.58
C ARG A 186 0.80 -18.22 14.72
N ILE A 187 1.83 -18.36 13.88
CA ILE A 187 2.01 -19.54 13.03
C ILE A 187 3.37 -20.20 13.24
N TYR A 188 3.44 -21.51 13.06
CA TYR A 188 4.71 -22.23 13.04
C TYR A 188 5.00 -22.86 11.68
N HIS A 189 6.27 -22.84 11.30
CA HIS A 189 6.82 -23.44 10.11
C HIS A 189 7.65 -24.68 10.49
N MET A 190 7.33 -25.81 9.88
CA MET A 190 8.11 -27.06 9.96
C MET A 190 9.28 -27.01 8.98
N PRO A 191 10.40 -27.69 9.26
CA PRO A 191 11.47 -27.89 8.28
C PRO A 191 10.91 -28.44 6.96
N GLY A 192 11.34 -27.87 5.84
CA GLY A 192 10.90 -28.26 4.49
C GLY A 192 9.64 -27.55 3.97
N GLN A 193 9.02 -26.67 4.77
CA GLN A 193 7.98 -25.75 4.27
C GLN A 193 8.59 -24.65 3.39
N ALA A 194 7.81 -24.13 2.42
CA ALA A 194 8.31 -23.16 1.44
C ALA A 194 8.81 -21.88 2.11
N ASP A 195 8.12 -21.45 3.16
CA ASP A 195 8.46 -20.24 3.90
C ASP A 195 9.41 -20.52 5.09
N TYR A 196 9.88 -21.77 5.29
CA TYR A 196 10.67 -22.13 6.47
C TYR A 196 12.01 -21.40 6.52
N ASP A 197 12.79 -21.42 5.43
CA ASP A 197 14.11 -20.79 5.40
C ASP A 197 14.03 -19.27 5.46
N ALA A 198 13.05 -18.68 4.78
CA ALA A 198 12.77 -17.25 4.80
C ALA A 198 12.24 -16.74 6.15
N THR A 199 11.69 -17.62 7.00
CA THR A 199 11.20 -17.24 8.32
C THR A 199 12.37 -17.03 9.28
N VAL A 200 12.44 -15.83 9.85
CA VAL A 200 13.44 -15.45 10.85
C VAL A 200 12.76 -15.29 12.21
N ILE A 201 13.32 -15.88 13.25
CA ILE A 201 12.80 -15.80 14.62
C ILE A 201 13.36 -14.56 15.32
N THR A 202 12.45 -13.68 15.74
CA THR A 202 12.76 -12.48 16.52
C THR A 202 12.21 -12.63 17.95
N GLU A 203 13.04 -13.09 18.90
CA GLU A 203 12.60 -13.33 20.29
C GLU A 203 11.99 -12.08 20.97
N ALA A 204 12.49 -10.88 20.64
CA ALA A 204 11.95 -9.62 21.14
C ALA A 204 10.47 -9.37 20.74
N LYS A 205 9.98 -10.02 19.66
CA LYS A 205 8.57 -9.99 19.24
C LYS A 205 7.74 -11.11 19.87
N GLY A 206 8.32 -11.90 20.77
CA GLY A 206 7.72 -13.11 21.33
C GLY A 206 7.64 -14.27 20.32
N GLU A 207 8.46 -14.23 19.27
CA GLU A 207 8.67 -15.36 18.35
C GLU A 207 9.65 -16.33 18.97
N ARG A 208 9.55 -17.63 18.64
CA ARG A 208 10.41 -18.64 19.26
C ARG A 208 10.49 -19.91 18.45
N TRP A 209 11.51 -20.70 18.77
CA TRP A 209 11.65 -22.07 18.30
C TRP A 209 10.82 -23.03 19.15
N PHE A 210 10.25 -24.05 18.54
CA PHE A 210 9.60 -25.19 19.20
C PHE A 210 10.37 -26.47 18.90
N CYS A 211 10.30 -27.42 19.82
CA CYS A 211 10.95 -28.73 19.71
C CYS A 211 9.98 -29.81 19.20
N SER A 212 8.67 -29.55 19.21
CA SER A 212 7.68 -30.41 18.57
C SER A 212 6.46 -29.64 18.07
N GLU A 213 5.75 -30.22 17.10
CA GLU A 213 4.49 -29.66 16.62
C GLU A 213 3.42 -29.63 17.73
N ALA A 214 3.42 -30.63 18.61
CA ALA A 214 2.51 -30.69 19.76
C ALA A 214 2.73 -29.52 20.72
N GLU A 215 3.99 -29.17 21.01
CA GLU A 215 4.37 -28.03 21.83
C GLU A 215 3.88 -26.70 21.20
N ALA A 216 4.10 -26.52 19.90
CA ALA A 216 3.64 -25.33 19.19
C ALA A 216 2.12 -25.17 19.28
N ARG A 217 1.37 -26.25 19.05
CA ARG A 217 -0.10 -26.25 19.15
C ARG A 217 -0.58 -26.00 20.57
N ALA A 218 0.04 -26.63 21.58
CA ALA A 218 -0.28 -26.41 22.98
C ALA A 218 -0.03 -24.95 23.42
N ALA A 219 0.95 -24.29 22.80
CA ALA A 219 1.22 -22.87 22.99
C ALA A 219 0.26 -21.92 22.24
N GLY A 220 -0.75 -22.45 21.54
CA GLY A 220 -1.72 -21.67 20.77
C GLY A 220 -1.24 -21.26 19.38
N TRP A 221 -0.23 -21.93 18.82
CA TRP A 221 0.28 -21.66 17.48
C TRP A 221 -0.32 -22.63 16.47
N ARG A 222 -0.61 -22.13 15.26
CA ARG A 222 -1.18 -22.96 14.18
C ARG A 222 -0.18 -23.19 13.06
N ARG A 223 -0.29 -24.31 12.36
CA ARG A 223 0.61 -24.63 11.24
C ARG A 223 0.50 -23.58 10.12
N ALA A 224 1.63 -23.19 9.55
CA ALA A 224 1.66 -22.39 8.33
C ALA A 224 1.08 -23.19 7.15
N LYS A 225 0.38 -22.49 6.24
CA LYS A 225 -0.24 -23.12 5.05
C LYS A 225 0.76 -23.42 3.94
N ARG A 226 1.89 -22.71 3.90
CA ARG A 226 2.96 -22.83 2.90
C ARG A 226 4.30 -22.96 3.62
#